data_AF-A0A388T754-F1
#
_entry.id   AF-A0A388T754-F1
#
_cell.length_a   1.000
_cell.length_b   1.000
_cell.length_c   1.000
_cell.angle_alpha   90.00
_cell.angle_beta   90.00
_cell.angle_gamma   90.00
#
_symmetry.space_group_name_H-M   'P 1'
#
loop_
_entity.id
_entity.type
_entity.pdbx_description
1 polymer ?
#
loop_
_entity_poly.entity_id
_entity_poly.type
_entity_poly.pdbx_seq_one_letter_code
_entity_poly.pdbx_strand_id
1 'polypeptide(L)'
;MPVSLAKNPAPRPEDMDCAPAYRVELRKLTALWFVISDDEGQWTPQDREPARDVLHVERAADHDVERAMQRDDIRTELDSAPGHTLTEVYAVSAAHAAGLARREFYGAQVIEAAETITFGQFDA
;
A
#
# COMPACT_ATOMS: atom_id res chain seq x y z
N MET A 1 6.76 52.06 -22.00
CA MET A 1 6.39 50.71 -22.49
C MET A 1 4.97 50.41 -22.02
N PRO A 2 3.94 50.51 -22.87
CA PRO A 2 2.58 50.17 -22.47
C PRO A 2 2.42 48.64 -22.38
N VAL A 3 1.96 48.15 -21.23
CA VAL A 3 1.66 46.73 -21.02
C VAL A 3 0.27 46.47 -21.62
N SER A 4 0.20 45.66 -22.68
CA SER A 4 -1.08 45.20 -23.22
C SER A 4 -1.77 44.28 -22.22
N LEU A 5 -2.87 44.74 -21.62
CA LEU A 5 -3.83 43.93 -20.87
C LEU A 5 -4.71 43.13 -21.85
N ALA A 6 -4.08 42.39 -22.77
CA ALA A 6 -4.80 41.41 -23.58
C ALA A 6 -5.13 40.21 -22.68
N LYS A 7 -6.20 40.32 -21.89
CA LYS A 7 -6.87 39.13 -21.36
C LYS A 7 -7.39 38.39 -22.59
N ASN A 8 -6.85 37.20 -22.85
CA ASN A 8 -7.43 36.30 -23.82
C ASN A 8 -8.94 36.18 -23.51
N PRO A 9 -9.82 36.30 -24.53
CA PRO A 9 -11.25 36.12 -24.31
C PRO A 9 -11.49 34.75 -23.70
N ALA A 10 -12.49 34.65 -22.81
CA ALA A 10 -12.92 33.36 -22.30
C ALA A 10 -13.17 32.40 -23.49
N PRO A 11 -12.69 31.15 -23.43
CA PRO A 11 -12.85 30.20 -24.52
C PRO A 11 -14.33 30.07 -24.85
N ARG A 12 -14.66 30.03 -26.15
CA ARG A 12 -16.04 29.85 -26.59
C ARG A 12 -16.49 28.43 -26.23
N PRO A 13 -17.80 28.16 -26.09
CA PRO A 13 -18.28 26.81 -25.78
C PRO A 13 -17.78 25.77 -26.80
N GLU A 14 -17.63 26.16 -28.07
CA GLU A 14 -17.04 25.33 -29.13
C GLU A 14 -15.54 25.04 -28.97
N ASP A 15 -14.80 25.85 -28.20
CA ASP A 15 -13.38 25.66 -27.88
C ASP A 15 -13.19 24.77 -26.63
N MET A 16 -14.25 24.55 -25.82
CA MET A 16 -14.21 23.76 -24.58
C MET A 16 -14.19 22.23 -24.80
N ASP A 17 -14.44 21.76 -26.02
CA ASP A 17 -14.37 20.34 -26.38
C ASP A 17 -12.95 19.87 -26.75
N CYS A 18 -11.97 20.78 -26.75
CA CYS A 18 -10.54 20.47 -26.98
C CYS A 18 -9.72 20.46 -25.69
N ALA A 19 -10.33 20.30 -24.51
CA ALA A 19 -9.58 19.84 -23.35
C ALA A 19 -8.95 18.48 -23.72
N PRO A 20 -7.62 18.28 -23.64
CA PRO A 20 -7.05 16.97 -23.91
C PRO A 20 -7.75 16.01 -22.97
N ALA A 21 -8.52 15.09 -23.54
CA ALA A 21 -9.27 14.10 -22.81
C ALA A 21 -8.28 13.09 -22.22
N TYR A 22 -7.52 13.48 -21.21
CA TYR A 22 -7.08 12.52 -20.21
C TYR A 22 -8.38 12.08 -19.53
N ARG A 23 -9.03 11.08 -20.13
CA ARG A 23 -10.09 10.33 -19.47
C ARG A 23 -9.44 9.73 -18.24
N VAL A 24 -9.63 10.37 -17.09
CA VAL A 24 -9.27 9.79 -15.82
C VAL A 24 -10.14 8.54 -15.70
N GLU A 25 -9.56 7.37 -15.94
CA GLU A 25 -10.26 6.11 -15.74
C GLU A 25 -10.50 5.94 -14.24
N LEU A 26 -11.69 6.37 -13.79
CA LEU A 26 -12.18 6.19 -12.42
C LEU A 26 -12.61 4.73 -12.14
N ARG A 27 -12.01 3.76 -12.84
CA ARG A 27 -12.24 2.34 -12.57
C ARG A 27 -11.39 1.96 -11.38
N LYS A 28 -11.99 1.26 -10.41
CA LYS A 28 -11.22 0.60 -9.34
C LYS A 28 -10.51 -0.61 -9.94
N LEU A 29 -9.39 -0.37 -10.59
CA LEU A 29 -8.51 -1.43 -11.05
C LEU A 29 -7.68 -1.93 -9.86
N THR A 30 -7.38 -3.21 -9.88
CA THR A 30 -6.38 -3.78 -8.97
C THR A 30 -5.03 -3.15 -9.26
N ALA A 31 -4.43 -2.54 -8.25
CA ALA A 31 -3.08 -2.00 -8.30
C ALA A 31 -2.24 -2.69 -7.22
N LEU A 32 -0.92 -2.55 -7.32
CA LEU A 32 -0.01 -2.98 -6.26
C LEU A 32 0.01 -1.93 -5.14
N TRP A 33 0.02 -2.39 -3.89
CA TRP A 33 0.08 -1.56 -2.70
C TRP A 33 1.19 -2.06 -1.78
N PHE A 34 1.88 -1.12 -1.16
CA PHE A 34 2.85 -1.33 -0.10
C PHE A 34 2.16 -1.12 1.24
N VAL A 35 2.19 -2.14 2.09
CA VAL A 35 1.59 -2.12 3.41
C VAL A 35 2.68 -2.29 4.45
N ILE A 36 2.84 -1.27 5.30
CA ILE A 36 3.75 -1.28 6.43
C ILE A 36 2.95 -1.65 7.67
N SER A 37 3.41 -2.67 8.39
CA SER A 37 2.74 -3.15 9.60
C SER A 37 3.72 -3.38 10.73
N ASP A 38 3.23 -3.35 11.96
CA ASP A 38 3.89 -3.82 13.17
C ASP A 38 3.35 -5.21 13.52
N ASP A 39 4.23 -6.19 13.55
CA ASP A 39 3.89 -7.59 13.86
C ASP A 39 4.25 -7.96 15.32
N GLU A 40 5.00 -7.11 16.02
CA GLU A 40 5.44 -7.33 17.41
C GLU A 40 4.47 -6.72 18.43
N GLY A 41 3.47 -5.97 17.96
CA GLY A 41 2.47 -5.34 18.83
C GLY A 41 3.04 -4.24 19.71
N GLN A 42 4.12 -3.59 19.27
CA GLN A 42 4.72 -2.45 19.99
C GLN A 42 3.75 -1.28 20.08
N TRP A 43 2.87 -1.12 19.08
CA TRP A 43 1.92 -0.01 19.03
C TRP A 43 0.65 -0.23 19.88
N THR A 44 0.17 -1.47 20.01
CA THR A 44 -1.10 -1.76 20.68
C THR A 44 -0.88 -2.70 21.87
N PRO A 45 -0.99 -2.21 23.12
CA PRO A 45 -0.68 -2.99 24.32
C PRO A 45 -1.75 -4.03 24.71
N GLN A 46 -2.62 -4.45 23.78
CA GLN A 46 -3.62 -5.48 24.06
C GLN A 46 -3.04 -6.88 23.83
N ASP A 47 -2.65 -7.50 24.94
CA ASP A 47 -2.24 -8.89 25.04
C ASP A 47 -3.35 -9.86 24.60
N ARG A 48 -3.07 -10.71 23.59
CA ARG A 48 -3.19 -12.20 23.63
C ARG A 48 -3.28 -12.88 22.26
N GLU A 49 -3.45 -12.16 21.18
CA GLU A 49 -3.51 -12.75 19.83
C GLU A 49 -2.38 -12.17 18.97
N PRO A 50 -1.84 -12.94 18.00
CA PRO A 50 -0.88 -12.40 17.04
C PRO A 50 -1.56 -11.26 16.27
N ALA A 51 -1.32 -10.01 16.68
CA ALA A 51 -1.97 -8.85 16.11
C ALA A 51 -1.02 -8.17 15.14
N ARG A 52 -1.42 -8.11 13.87
CA ARG A 52 -0.75 -7.29 12.87
C ARG A 52 -1.40 -5.93 12.78
N ASP A 53 -0.69 -4.92 13.23
CA ASP A 53 -1.15 -3.54 13.19
C ASP A 53 -0.65 -2.85 11.92
N VAL A 54 -1.59 -2.57 11.02
CA VAL A 54 -1.28 -1.83 9.79
C VAL A 54 -1.08 -0.36 10.13
N LEU A 55 0.16 0.11 9.97
CA LEU A 55 0.56 1.48 10.29
C LEU A 55 0.38 2.41 9.11
N HIS A 56 0.78 1.95 7.91
CA HIS A 56 0.75 2.75 6.70
C HIS A 56 0.43 1.91 5.47
N VAL A 57 -0.29 2.50 4.53
CA VAL A 57 -0.64 1.87 3.25
C VAL A 57 -0.46 2.88 2.14
N GLU A 58 0.42 2.54 1.21
CA GLU A 58 0.74 3.39 0.07
C GLU A 58 0.52 2.64 -1.25
N ARG A 59 0.07 3.33 -2.29
CA ARG A 59 -0.03 2.74 -3.61
C ARG A 59 1.36 2.72 -4.25
N ALA A 60 1.74 1.57 -4.81
CA ALA A 60 2.97 1.46 -5.55
C ALA A 60 2.91 2.28 -6.85
N ALA A 61 4.02 2.89 -7.24
CA ALA A 61 4.12 3.59 -8.52
C ALA A 61 3.84 2.64 -9.70
N ASP A 62 3.15 3.16 -10.72
CA ASP A 62 2.79 2.38 -11.90
C ASP A 62 4.03 2.06 -12.76
N HIS A 63 5.06 2.92 -12.76
CA HIS A 63 6.33 2.69 -13.47
C HIS A 63 7.31 1.83 -12.66
N ASP A 64 7.90 0.81 -13.28
CA ASP A 64 8.70 -0.20 -12.59
C ASP A 64 9.94 0.38 -11.87
N VAL A 65 10.59 1.38 -12.46
CA VAL A 65 11.77 2.03 -11.86
C VAL A 65 11.38 2.83 -10.61
N GLU A 66 10.31 3.62 -10.71
CA GLU A 66 9.82 4.43 -9.58
C GLU A 66 9.34 3.53 -8.45
N ARG A 67 8.69 2.41 -8.79
CA ARG A 67 8.26 1.39 -7.84
C ARG A 67 9.44 0.74 -7.12
N ALA A 68 10.52 0.45 -7.83
CA ALA A 68 11.73 -0.11 -7.22
C ALA A 68 12.37 0.89 -6.26
N MET A 69 12.49 2.15 -6.66
CA MET A 69 13.01 3.22 -5.79
C MET A 69 12.15 3.39 -4.54
N GLN A 70 10.83 3.47 -4.69
CA GLN A 70 9.88 3.57 -3.57
C GLN A 70 10.01 2.39 -2.60
N ARG A 71 10.15 1.16 -3.14
CA ARG A 71 10.36 -0.04 -2.32
C ARG A 71 11.67 0.04 -1.52
N ASP A 72 12.75 0.46 -2.16
CA ASP A 72 14.07 0.55 -1.53
C ASP A 72 14.11 1.65 -0.46
N ASP A 73 13.43 2.77 -0.70
CA ASP A 73 13.26 3.85 0.29
C ASP A 73 12.51 3.34 1.53
N ILE A 74 11.37 2.65 1.34
CA ILE A 74 10.60 2.07 2.45
C ILE A 74 11.44 1.04 3.21
N ARG A 75 12.18 0.18 2.52
CA ARG A 75 13.05 -0.81 3.17
C ARG A 75 14.14 -0.15 4.00
N THR A 76 14.74 0.93 3.49
CA THR A 76 15.76 1.70 4.21
C THR A 76 15.20 2.29 5.50
N GLU A 77 13.95 2.77 5.48
CA GLU A 77 13.25 3.25 6.68
C GLU A 77 12.99 2.11 7.67
N LEU A 78 12.52 0.95 7.18
CA LEU A 78 12.23 -0.21 8.01
C LEU A 78 13.45 -0.85 8.66
N ASP A 79 14.62 -0.82 8.01
CA ASP A 79 15.87 -1.32 8.59
C ASP A 79 16.23 -0.59 9.90
N SER A 80 15.71 0.63 10.11
CA SER A 80 15.89 1.41 11.34
C SER A 80 14.83 1.15 12.41
N ALA A 81 13.77 0.39 12.09
CA ALA A 81 12.59 0.17 12.93
C ALA A 81 12.29 -1.34 13.09
N PRO A 82 12.88 -2.02 14.09
CA PRO A 82 12.64 -3.45 14.32
C PRO A 82 11.15 -3.72 14.62
N GLY A 83 10.69 -4.93 14.27
CA GLY A 83 9.29 -5.35 14.40
C GLY A 83 8.34 -4.88 13.29
N HIS A 84 8.83 -4.02 12.40
CA HIS A 84 8.04 -3.51 11.27
C HIS A 84 8.29 -4.33 10.01
N THR A 85 7.23 -4.61 9.25
CA THR A 85 7.28 -5.42 8.03
C THR A 85 6.61 -4.73 6.85
N LEU A 86 7.20 -4.94 5.66
CA LEU A 86 6.63 -4.53 4.38
C LEU A 86 5.95 -5.71 3.71
N THR A 87 4.68 -5.53 3.32
CA THR A 87 3.94 -6.50 2.49
C THR A 87 3.46 -5.85 1.21
N GLU A 88 3.68 -6.54 0.09
CA GLU A 88 3.23 -6.10 -1.22
C GLU A 88 1.96 -6.87 -1.59
N VAL A 89 0.83 -6.17 -1.79
CA VAL A 89 -0.46 -6.80 -2.09
C VAL A 89 -1.15 -6.15 -3.28
N TYR A 90 -1.81 -6.97 -4.11
CA TYR A 90 -2.66 -6.46 -5.17
C TYR A 90 -4.08 -6.20 -4.65
N ALA A 91 -4.51 -4.94 -4.70
CA ALA A 91 -5.79 -4.51 -4.15
C ALA A 91 -6.44 -3.38 -4.95
N VAL A 92 -7.77 -3.28 -4.85
CA VAL A 92 -8.59 -2.21 -5.45
C VAL A 92 -8.64 -0.93 -4.61
N SER A 93 -8.17 -0.94 -3.36
CA SER A 93 -8.11 0.22 -2.48
C SER A 93 -7.18 -0.02 -1.30
N ALA A 94 -6.75 1.06 -0.64
CA ALA A 94 -5.92 0.99 0.57
C ALA A 94 -6.56 0.16 1.70
N ALA A 95 -7.87 0.32 1.93
CA ALA A 95 -8.58 -0.47 2.94
C ALA A 95 -8.62 -1.97 2.60
N HIS A 96 -8.76 -2.30 1.31
CA HIS A 96 -8.69 -3.69 0.84
C HIS A 96 -7.27 -4.24 1.01
N ALA A 97 -6.23 -3.45 0.71
CA ALA A 97 -4.83 -3.82 0.92
C ALA A 97 -4.53 -4.11 2.40
N ALA A 98 -4.95 -3.22 3.32
CA ALA A 98 -4.81 -3.42 4.75
C ALA A 98 -5.50 -4.72 5.23
N GLY A 99 -6.72 -4.97 4.75
CA GLY A 99 -7.46 -6.19 5.07
C GLY A 99 -6.77 -7.46 4.57
N LEU A 100 -6.21 -7.44 3.36
CA LEU A 100 -5.44 -8.55 2.79
C LEU A 100 -4.17 -8.82 3.59
N ALA A 101 -3.39 -7.79 3.91
CA ALA A 101 -2.14 -7.90 4.66
C ALA A 101 -2.36 -8.51 6.06
N ARG A 102 -3.46 -8.13 6.73
CA ARG A 102 -3.87 -8.75 8.00
C ARG A 102 -4.21 -10.22 7.80
N ARG A 103 -5.07 -10.54 6.82
CA ARG A 103 -5.52 -11.91 6.57
C ARG A 103 -4.35 -12.86 6.25
N GLU A 104 -3.39 -12.42 5.45
CA GLU A 104 -2.21 -13.21 5.08
C GLU A 104 -1.34 -13.54 6.31
N PHE A 105 -1.14 -12.56 7.20
CA PHE A 105 -0.40 -12.77 8.44
C PHE A 105 -1.06 -13.83 9.34
N TYR A 106 -2.37 -13.71 9.58
CA TYR A 106 -3.10 -14.72 10.35
C TYR A 106 -3.04 -16.11 9.69
N GLY A 107 -3.10 -16.17 8.36
CA GLY A 107 -2.96 -17.41 7.61
C GLY A 107 -1.58 -18.07 7.81
N ALA A 108 -0.51 -17.29 7.74
CA ALA A 108 0.85 -17.77 7.98
C ALA A 108 1.03 -18.30 9.40
N GLN A 109 0.54 -17.57 10.41
CA GLN A 109 0.60 -17.98 11.81
C GLN A 109 -0.11 -19.32 12.08
N VAL A 110 -1.26 -19.54 11.44
CA VAL A 110 -2.01 -20.81 11.57
C VAL A 110 -1.21 -21.97 10.98
N ILE A 111 -0.52 -21.76 9.87
CA ILE A 111 0.31 -22.79 9.23
C ILE A 111 1.50 -23.14 10.13
N GLU A 112 2.22 -22.14 10.64
CA GLU A 112 3.37 -22.33 11.54
C GLU A 112 2.96 -23.06 12.84
N ALA A 113 1.82 -22.70 13.42
CA ALA A 113 1.26 -23.39 14.58
C ALA A 113 0.92 -24.86 14.28
N ALA A 114 0.36 -25.16 13.10
CA ALA A 114 0.04 -26.52 12.69
C ALA A 114 1.28 -27.38 12.46
N GLU A 115 2.33 -26.81 11.88
CA GLU A 115 3.63 -27.50 11.69
C GLU A 115 4.26 -27.83 13.05
N THR A 116 4.26 -26.88 13.98
CA THR A 116 4.81 -27.08 15.34
C THR A 116 4.14 -28.25 16.07
N ILE A 117 2.81 -28.38 15.96
CA ILE A 117 2.06 -29.50 16.56
C ILE A 117 2.43 -30.84 15.91
N THR A 118 2.63 -30.83 14.59
CA THR A 118 2.90 -32.06 13.81
C THR A 118 4.28 -32.62 14.09
N PHE A 119 5.30 -31.78 14.24
CA PHE A 119 6.68 -32.24 14.53
C PHE A 119 6.92 -32.55 16.02
N GLY A 120 6.21 -31.89 16.94
CA GLY A 120 6.31 -32.17 18.37
C GLY A 120 5.71 -33.53 18.81
N GLN A 121 4.93 -34.19 17.95
CA GLN A 121 4.35 -35.52 18.22
C GLN A 121 5.24 -36.70 17.82
N PHE A 122 6.36 -36.48 17.12
CA PHE A 122 7.26 -37.56 16.67
C PHE A 122 8.51 -37.76 17.54
N ASP A 123 8.73 -36.91 18.55
CA ASP A 123 9.88 -36.95 19.46
C ASP A 123 9.52 -37.41 20.89
N ALA A 124 8.41 -38.14 21.09
CA ALA A 124 8.03 -38.76 22.37
C ALA A 124 7.85 -40.28 22.23
#